data_AF-A0A539D1Q1-F1
#
_entry.id   AF-A0A539D1Q1-F1
#
_cell.length_a   1.000
_cell.length_b   1.000
_cell.length_c   1.000
_cell.angle_alpha   90.00
_cell.angle_beta   90.00
_cell.angle_gamma   90.00
#
_symmetry.space_group_name_H-M   'P 1'
#
loop_
_entity.id
_entity.type
_entity.pdbx_description
1 polymer ?
#
loop_
_entity_poly.entity_id
_entity_poly.type
_entity_poly.pdbx_seq_one_letter_code
_entity_poly.pdbx_strand_id
1 'polypeptide(L)'
;AVNTVGGAFGPRGACFDCHTIFRTPTIRFTPVRLPGDFLSRGAFDHSVREHRVDRQGQPSCAQCHAAATSGSATDLLLPSVSECVECHGQTTARSPTPAPADCETCHSFHAPSHPTPRPPRPNFSAQPRLVPTVQTTP
;
A
#
# COMPACT_ATOMS: atom_id res chain seq x y z
N ALA A 1 -21.59 15.28 5.89
CA ALA A 1 -22.43 15.56 4.72
C ALA A 1 -21.60 16.34 3.69
N VAL A 2 -20.98 15.64 2.74
CA VAL A 2 -20.16 16.24 1.66
C VAL A 2 -20.71 15.73 0.31
N ASN A 3 -22.01 15.96 0.06
CA ASN A 3 -22.71 15.40 -1.12
C ASN A 3 -22.98 16.44 -2.21
N THR A 4 -22.37 17.62 -2.12
CA THR A 4 -22.46 18.64 -3.17
C THR A 4 -21.06 19.05 -3.60
N VAL A 5 -20.89 19.34 -4.89
CA VAL A 5 -19.62 19.84 -5.44
C VAL A 5 -19.14 21.06 -4.65
N GLY A 6 -20.06 21.96 -4.25
CA GLY A 6 -19.73 23.12 -3.41
C GLY A 6 -19.23 22.77 -2.00
N GLY A 7 -19.63 21.63 -1.43
CA GLY A 7 -19.18 21.14 -0.13
C GLY A 7 -17.79 20.51 -0.17
N ALA A 8 -17.45 19.80 -1.25
CA ALA A 8 -16.11 19.22 -1.44
C ALA A 8 -15.00 20.31 -1.56
N PHE A 9 -15.37 21.47 -2.11
CA PHE A 9 -14.51 22.64 -2.27
C PHE A 9 -14.80 23.76 -1.24
N GLY A 10 -15.53 23.46 -0.16
CA GLY A 10 -15.77 24.39 0.95
C GLY A 10 -14.75 24.19 2.09
N PRO A 11 -14.66 25.11 3.06
CA PRO A 11 -13.80 24.92 4.23
C PRO A 11 -14.06 23.56 4.90
N ARG A 12 -13.00 22.77 5.14
CA ARG A 12 -13.03 21.35 5.60
C ARG A 12 -13.54 20.32 4.58
N GLY A 13 -13.73 20.72 3.32
CA GLY A 13 -14.01 19.82 2.21
C GLY A 13 -12.74 19.13 1.73
N ALA A 14 -12.85 17.88 1.27
CA ALA A 14 -11.71 17.04 0.91
C ALA A 14 -10.78 17.62 -0.18
N CYS A 15 -11.27 18.56 -0.99
CA CYS A 15 -10.50 19.18 -2.08
C CYS A 15 -10.01 20.60 -1.74
N PHE A 16 -10.50 21.20 -0.66
CA PHE A 16 -10.28 22.60 -0.33
C PHE A 16 -8.84 22.92 0.08
N ASP A 17 -8.19 22.00 0.80
CA ASP A 17 -6.87 22.25 1.36
C ASP A 17 -5.75 22.20 0.31
N CYS A 18 -5.98 21.48 -0.80
CA CYS A 18 -5.00 21.35 -1.88
C CYS A 18 -5.30 22.27 -3.08
N HIS A 19 -6.57 22.54 -3.39
CA HIS A 19 -6.94 23.36 -4.55
C HIS A 19 -7.23 24.81 -4.17
N THR A 20 -6.60 25.76 -4.87
CA THR A 20 -7.07 27.16 -4.87
C THR A 20 -8.39 27.25 -5.64
N ILE A 21 -9.47 27.60 -4.94
CA ILE A 21 -10.83 27.67 -5.51
C ILE A 21 -11.17 29.10 -5.92
N PHE A 22 -11.48 29.29 -7.20
CA PHE A 22 -12.03 30.54 -7.74
C PHE A 22 -13.53 30.39 -7.93
N ARG A 23 -14.30 31.11 -7.10
CA ARG A 23 -15.76 31.10 -7.13
C ARG A 23 -16.26 32.07 -8.21
N THR A 24 -16.38 31.57 -9.44
CA THR A 24 -17.05 32.26 -10.55
C THR A 24 -18.39 31.55 -10.86
N PRO A 25 -19.22 32.01 -11.82
CA PRO A 25 -20.43 31.28 -12.22
C PRO A 25 -20.18 29.80 -12.57
N THR A 26 -18.96 29.47 -12.98
CA THR A 26 -18.41 28.11 -12.99
C THR A 26 -17.27 28.00 -11.97
N ILE A 27 -17.19 26.88 -11.24
CA ILE A 27 -16.07 26.65 -10.33
C ILE A 27 -14.80 26.45 -11.15
N ARG A 28 -13.76 27.23 -10.84
CA ARG A 28 -12.43 27.06 -11.42
C ARG A 28 -11.43 26.78 -10.30
N PHE A 29 -10.40 25.99 -10.59
CA PHE A 29 -9.33 25.69 -9.65
C PHE A 29 -8.00 25.55 -10.38
N THR A 30 -6.91 25.85 -9.69
CA THR A 30 -5.55 25.60 -10.21
C THR A 30 -5.22 24.11 -10.08
N PRO A 31 -4.63 23.46 -11.09
CA PRO A 31 -4.08 22.12 -10.95
C PRO A 31 -3.00 22.10 -9.87
N VAL A 32 -3.09 21.13 -8.95
CA VAL A 32 -2.03 20.89 -7.97
C VAL A 32 -0.96 20.06 -8.65
N ARG A 33 0.31 20.50 -8.58
CA ARG A 33 1.45 19.69 -9.02
C ARG A 33 1.95 18.86 -7.85
N LEU A 34 1.34 17.70 -7.66
CA LEU A 34 1.91 16.66 -6.80
C LEU A 34 2.76 15.72 -7.66
N PRO A 35 3.89 15.20 -7.15
CA PRO A 35 4.52 14.05 -7.78
C PRO A 35 3.51 12.90 -7.83
N GLY A 36 3.37 12.28 -9.01
CA GLY A 36 2.39 11.20 -9.22
C GLY A 36 2.66 9.99 -8.32
N ASP A 37 3.93 9.68 -8.08
CA ASP A 37 4.41 8.68 -7.13
C ASP A 37 5.70 9.14 -6.45
N PHE A 38 5.76 9.05 -5.12
CA PHE A 38 6.99 9.31 -4.36
C PHE A 38 7.95 8.11 -4.38
N LEU A 39 7.39 6.90 -4.51
CA LEU A 39 8.14 5.65 -4.68
C LEU A 39 7.78 5.09 -6.06
N SER A 40 8.37 5.66 -7.11
CA SER A 40 8.07 5.25 -8.49
C SER A 40 8.31 3.76 -8.73
N ARG A 41 9.23 3.12 -8.00
CA ARG A 41 9.45 1.66 -8.04
C ARG A 41 8.78 0.90 -6.90
N GLY A 42 7.99 1.57 -6.07
CA GLY A 42 7.20 0.96 -5.01
C GLY A 42 6.20 -0.03 -5.59
N ALA A 43 6.18 -1.25 -5.08
CA ALA A 43 5.21 -2.28 -5.47
C ALA A 43 4.05 -2.41 -4.47
N PHE A 44 3.82 -1.39 -3.64
CA PHE A 44 2.75 -1.41 -2.65
C PHE A 44 1.38 -1.33 -3.34
N ASP A 45 0.51 -2.28 -3.00
CA ASP A 45 -0.81 -2.39 -3.59
C ASP A 45 -1.88 -2.31 -2.50
N HIS A 46 -2.58 -1.17 -2.42
CA HIS A 46 -3.75 -1.03 -1.56
C HIS A 46 -4.85 -2.06 -1.91
N SER A 47 -4.85 -2.71 -3.07
CA SER A 47 -5.83 -3.74 -3.43
C SER A 47 -5.78 -4.99 -2.55
N VAL A 48 -4.65 -5.23 -1.88
CA VAL A 48 -4.49 -6.30 -0.89
C VAL A 48 -5.34 -5.98 0.34
N ARG A 49 -6.13 -6.96 0.82
CA ARG A 49 -7.06 -6.77 1.94
C ARG A 49 -6.32 -6.31 3.20
N GLU A 50 -5.23 -6.97 3.53
CA GLU A 50 -4.40 -6.73 4.71
C GLU A 50 -3.75 -5.33 4.69
N HIS A 51 -3.65 -4.67 3.54
CA HIS A 51 -3.14 -3.31 3.41
C HIS A 51 -4.19 -2.22 3.65
N ARG A 52 -5.47 -2.57 3.72
CA ARG A 52 -6.58 -1.60 3.88
C ARG A 52 -7.37 -1.78 5.15
N VAL A 53 -7.47 -3.01 5.65
CA VAL A 53 -8.32 -3.31 6.79
C VAL A 53 -7.60 -4.16 7.84
N ASP A 54 -7.98 -3.93 9.09
CA ASP A 54 -7.55 -4.77 10.21
C ASP A 54 -8.23 -6.16 10.19
N ARG A 55 -7.95 -6.97 11.22
CA ARG A 55 -8.51 -8.32 11.34
C ARG A 55 -10.03 -8.32 11.49
N GLN A 56 -10.60 -7.22 11.96
CA GLN A 56 -12.02 -6.98 12.15
C GLN A 56 -12.69 -6.39 10.89
N GLY A 57 -11.90 -6.12 9.83
CA GLY A 57 -12.39 -5.58 8.57
C GLY A 57 -12.60 -4.07 8.58
N GLN A 58 -12.10 -3.35 9.58
CA GLN A 58 -12.21 -1.89 9.65
C GLN A 58 -11.04 -1.21 8.92
N PRO A 59 -11.26 -0.06 8.25
CA PRO A 59 -10.19 0.72 7.64
C PRO A 59 -9.08 1.04 8.65
N SER A 60 -7.84 0.69 8.30
CA SER A 60 -6.70 0.76 9.21
C SER A 60 -5.62 1.75 8.76
N CYS A 61 -5.99 2.80 8.02
CA CYS A 61 -5.05 3.75 7.41
C CYS A 61 -4.04 4.33 8.42
N ALA A 62 -4.49 4.62 9.64
CA ALA A 62 -3.69 5.20 10.72
C ALA A 62 -2.72 4.21 11.40
N GLN A 63 -2.81 2.91 11.09
CA GLN A 63 -1.86 1.92 11.60
C GLN A 63 -0.50 2.07 10.92
N CYS A 64 -0.48 2.44 9.64
CA CYS A 64 0.77 2.63 8.90
C CYS A 64 1.08 4.11 8.68
N HIS A 65 0.07 4.94 8.42
CA HIS A 65 0.24 6.34 8.10
C HIS A 65 0.00 7.23 9.32
N ALA A 66 0.81 8.28 9.49
CA ALA A 66 0.55 9.37 10.44
C ALA A 66 -0.60 10.29 9.96
N ALA A 67 -1.67 9.70 9.43
CA ALA A 67 -2.77 10.38 8.76
C ALA A 67 -3.55 11.31 9.69
N ALA A 68 -3.67 10.96 10.98
CA ALA A 68 -4.36 11.78 11.96
C ALA A 68 -3.64 13.11 12.27
N THR A 69 -2.32 13.17 12.02
CA THR A 69 -1.49 14.35 12.30
C THR A 69 -1.11 15.13 11.04
N SER A 70 -1.51 14.67 9.87
CA SER A 70 -1.20 15.33 8.61
C SER A 70 -2.23 16.40 8.29
N GLY A 71 -1.74 17.60 7.98
CA GLY A 71 -2.57 18.72 7.56
C GLY A 71 -2.02 19.47 6.35
N SER A 72 -0.85 19.07 5.84
CA SER A 72 -0.19 19.72 4.71
C SER A 72 0.00 18.76 3.55
N ALA A 73 -0.16 19.27 2.33
CA ALA A 73 0.16 18.55 1.11
C ALA A 73 1.66 18.24 0.96
N THR A 74 2.52 18.83 1.78
CA THR A 74 3.96 18.51 1.86
C THR A 74 4.27 17.35 2.80
N ASP A 75 3.29 16.90 3.59
CA ASP A 75 3.49 15.78 4.51
C ASP A 75 3.54 14.49 3.70
N LEU A 76 4.76 13.97 3.51
CA LEU A 76 4.94 12.68 2.88
C LEU A 76 4.64 11.59 3.91
N LEU A 77 3.38 11.16 3.95
CA LEU A 77 2.92 10.09 4.85
C LEU A 77 3.39 8.71 4.39
N LEU A 78 4.60 8.55 3.85
CA LEU A 78 5.12 7.21 3.62
C LEU A 78 5.44 6.57 4.99
N PRO A 79 4.93 5.36 5.26
CA PRO A 79 5.34 4.61 6.44
C PRO A 79 6.84 4.30 6.35
N SER A 80 7.47 4.12 7.51
CA SER A 80 8.83 3.58 7.55
C SER A 80 8.82 2.10 7.15
N VAL A 81 9.97 1.61 6.68
CA VAL A 81 10.17 0.18 6.38
C VAL A 81 9.91 -0.70 7.60
N SER A 82 10.10 -0.18 8.82
CA SER A 82 9.79 -0.89 10.07
C SER A 82 8.34 -1.35 10.15
N GLU A 83 7.39 -0.53 9.70
CA GLU A 83 5.95 -0.89 9.68
C GLU A 83 5.69 -2.07 8.73
N CYS A 84 6.35 -2.08 7.57
CA CYS A 84 6.16 -3.11 6.57
C CYS A 84 6.67 -4.47 7.04
N VAL A 85 7.82 -4.48 7.74
CA VAL A 85 8.44 -5.73 8.23
C VAL A 85 7.77 -6.28 9.48
N GLU A 86 6.75 -5.62 10.05
CA GLU A 86 5.93 -6.23 11.10
C GLU A 86 5.08 -7.39 10.58
N CYS A 87 4.74 -7.36 9.28
CA CYS A 87 4.00 -8.43 8.61
C CYS A 87 4.83 -9.16 7.55
N HIS A 88 5.71 -8.46 6.84
CA HIS A 88 6.59 -9.02 5.84
C HIS A 88 7.91 -9.52 6.44
N GLY A 89 8.44 -10.65 5.96
CA GLY A 89 9.65 -11.28 6.47
C GLY A 89 9.46 -11.98 7.83
N GLN A 90 8.23 -12.02 8.35
CA GLN A 90 7.93 -12.64 9.64
C GLN A 90 7.59 -14.13 9.52
N THR A 91 7.71 -14.83 10.65
CA THR A 91 7.25 -16.21 10.78
C THR A 91 5.73 -16.27 10.99
N THR A 92 5.13 -17.43 10.73
CA THR A 92 3.70 -17.68 10.99
C THR A 92 3.30 -17.51 12.46
N ALA A 93 4.26 -17.64 13.38
CA ALA A 93 4.05 -17.39 14.80
C ALA A 93 3.85 -15.91 15.14
N ARG A 94 4.39 -15.00 14.31
CA ARG A 94 4.30 -13.54 14.50
C ARG A 94 3.26 -12.89 13.59
N SER A 95 3.10 -13.40 12.38
CA SER A 95 2.09 -12.95 11.41
C SER A 95 1.27 -14.13 10.91
N PRO A 96 -0.06 -14.15 11.08
CA PRO A 96 -0.93 -15.23 10.57
C PRO A 96 -0.86 -15.39 9.05
N THR A 97 -0.51 -14.33 8.33
CA THR A 97 -0.40 -14.26 6.88
C THR A 97 0.97 -13.69 6.51
N PRO A 98 2.06 -14.42 6.74
CA PRO A 98 3.39 -13.91 6.49
C PRO A 98 3.58 -13.70 4.98
N ALA A 99 4.14 -12.55 4.64
CA ALA A 99 4.58 -12.25 3.30
C ALA A 99 6.11 -12.21 3.27
N PRO A 100 6.79 -12.57 2.16
CA PRO A 100 8.23 -12.38 2.07
C PRO A 100 8.60 -10.90 2.02
N ALA A 101 9.88 -10.60 2.26
CA ALA A 101 10.45 -9.25 2.35
C ALA A 101 11.73 -9.12 1.50
N ASP A 102 11.78 -9.79 0.36
CA ASP A 102 12.89 -9.65 -0.60
C ASP A 102 12.94 -8.23 -1.17
N CYS A 103 14.10 -7.80 -1.68
CA CYS A 103 14.31 -6.44 -2.19
C CYS A 103 13.25 -6.03 -3.23
N GLU A 104 12.89 -6.96 -4.12
CA GLU A 104 11.89 -6.76 -5.17
C GLU A 104 10.44 -6.75 -4.67
N THR A 105 10.20 -7.22 -3.43
CA THR A 105 8.88 -7.12 -2.80
C THR A 105 8.47 -5.66 -2.62
N CYS A 106 9.44 -4.78 -2.37
CA CYS A 106 9.21 -3.35 -2.25
C CYS A 106 9.67 -2.57 -3.49
N HIS A 107 10.76 -3.01 -4.15
CA HIS A 107 11.38 -2.28 -5.27
C HIS A 107 11.29 -3.06 -6.60
N SER A 108 10.31 -2.72 -7.43
CA SER A 108 10.15 -3.31 -8.77
C SER A 108 11.31 -2.94 -9.70
N PHE A 109 11.87 -3.93 -10.40
CA PHE A 109 12.98 -3.74 -11.35
C PHE A 109 12.52 -3.50 -12.79
N HIS A 110 11.33 -3.97 -13.20
CA HIS A 110 10.92 -4.02 -14.61
C HIS A 110 10.08 -2.82 -15.07
N ALA A 111 9.20 -2.28 -14.22
CA ALA A 111 8.45 -1.06 -14.55
C ALA A 111 8.03 -0.31 -13.26
N PRO A 112 8.12 1.03 -13.24
CA PRO A 112 7.56 1.86 -12.16
C PRO A 112 6.09 1.52 -11.91
N SER A 113 5.64 1.53 -10.65
CA SER A 113 4.23 1.38 -10.25
C SER A 113 3.53 0.07 -10.69
N HIS A 114 4.28 -0.91 -11.19
CA HIS A 114 3.79 -2.27 -11.45
C HIS A 114 4.57 -3.26 -10.59
N PRO A 115 3.91 -3.94 -9.63
CA PRO A 115 4.50 -5.09 -8.97
C PRO A 115 4.97 -6.08 -10.04
N THR A 116 6.20 -6.57 -9.95
CA THR A 116 6.61 -7.74 -10.74
C THR A 116 5.61 -8.86 -10.43
N PRO A 117 4.95 -9.46 -11.45
CA PRO A 117 4.02 -10.56 -11.21
C PRO A 117 4.71 -11.63 -10.38
N ARG A 118 4.28 -11.78 -9.12
CA ARG A 118 4.87 -12.81 -8.26
C ARG A 118 4.39 -14.16 -8.78
N PRO A 119 5.29 -15.10 -9.12
CA PRO A 119 4.87 -16.46 -9.42
C PRO A 119 4.09 -17.02 -8.22
N PRO A 120 3.07 -17.86 -8.45
CA PRO A 120 2.28 -18.43 -7.37
C PRO A 120 3.21 -19.06 -6.33
N ARG A 121 2.97 -18.71 -5.06
CA ARG A 121 3.82 -19.15 -3.95
C ARG A 121 3.85 -20.69 -3.94
N PRO A 122 5.03 -21.33 -3.87
CA PRO A 122 5.09 -22.74 -3.54
C PRO A 122 4.35 -22.97 -2.22
N ASN A 123 3.51 -23.99 -2.16
CA ASN A 123 2.82 -24.34 -0.93
C ASN A 123 3.82 -24.94 0.07
N PHE A 124 4.46 -24.10 0.89
CA PHE A 124 5.40 -24.53 1.92
C PHE A 124 4.74 -25.24 3.11
N SER A 125 3.40 -25.36 3.13
CA SER A 125 2.67 -26.22 4.07
C SER A 125 2.57 -27.66 3.60
N ALA A 126 2.94 -27.97 2.35
CA ALA A 126 3.15 -29.35 1.93
C ALA A 126 4.52 -29.79 2.47
N GLN A 127 4.51 -30.70 3.45
CA GLN A 127 5.72 -31.38 3.90
C GLN A 127 6.52 -31.86 2.67
N PRO A 128 7.86 -31.79 2.69
CA PRO A 128 8.64 -32.32 1.58
C PRO A 128 8.28 -33.79 1.43
N ARG A 129 7.63 -34.15 0.31
CA ARG A 129 7.53 -35.56 -0.08
C ARG A 129 8.98 -35.99 -0.29
N LEU A 130 9.49 -36.78 0.65
CA LEU A 130 10.73 -37.52 0.50
C LEU A 130 10.62 -38.26 -0.84
N VAL A 131 11.41 -37.82 -1.82
CA VAL A 131 11.58 -38.56 -3.06
C VAL A 131 12.29 -39.86 -2.64
N PRO A 132 11.71 -41.04 -2.87
CA PRO A 132 12.41 -42.27 -2.54
C PRO A 132 13.68 -42.31 -3.38
N THR A 133 14.83 -42.33 -2.72
CA THR A 133 16.13 -42.60 -3.33
C THR A 133 16.02 -43.88 -4.14
N VAL A 134 16.17 -43.76 -5.46
CA VAL A 134 16.31 -44.91 -6.35
C VAL A 134 17.62 -45.60 -5.94
N GLN A 135 17.51 -46.75 -5.29
CA GLN A 135 18.62 -47.66 -5.09
C GLN A 135 19.05 -48.18 -6.45
N THR A 136 20.13 -47.64 -6.99
CA THR A 136 20.89 -48.32 -8.03
C THR A 136 21.71 -49.40 -7.35
N THR A 137 21.25 -50.65 -7.45
CA THR A 137 22.07 -51.83 -7.16
C THR A 137 23.17 -51.99 -8.23
N PRO A 138 24.32 -52.58 -7.86
CA PRO A 138 25.51 -52.67 -8.71
C PRO A 138 25.34 -53.57 -9.94
#